data_AF-A0A132NEA8-F1
#
_entry.id   AF-A0A132NEA8-F1
#
_cell.length_a   1.000
_cell.length_b   1.000
_cell.length_c   1.000
_cell.angle_alpha   90.00
_cell.angle_beta   90.00
_cell.angle_gamma   90.00
#
_symmetry.space_group_name_H-M   'P 1'
#
loop_
_entity.id
_entity.type
_entity.pdbx_description
1 polymer ?
#
loop_
_entity_poly.entity_id
_entity_poly.type
_entity_poly.pdbx_seq_one_letter_code
_entity_poly.pdbx_strand_id
1 'polypeptide(L)'
;MNQRLRLNFRLAFTSFFLGILTAFMVWSFQWVMESWKEVTLDMPGDVTVLRMIEGPQMVSEADEAVALEELKAYLRERSLALIVSSVGDGRPEILLYDPHGVVSWFPRGNPEDSQLATDEVYLFQGTYSERRWSESRTTSLLPKGVMVKGVIRAPRGAGDLQYARRIGGDPLPPGQYTINTTDPAHVRQILALLYRMGLIPQSAQKVPFLLYATQNPLLIITMLFLTAGSVVAVFYWSLNLRGRAREFGLRSRHGALVVSGIMCKNGWSR
;
A
#
# COMPACT_ATOMS: atom_id res chain seq x y z
N MET A 1 -44.28 -21.02 -23.44
CA MET A 1 -43.24 -20.63 -22.46
C MET A 1 -43.31 -19.11 -22.26
N ASN A 2 -43.59 -18.64 -21.04
CA ASN A 2 -44.03 -17.26 -20.76
C ASN A 2 -42.97 -16.19 -21.09
N GLN A 3 -43.30 -15.24 -21.96
CA GLN A 3 -42.42 -14.16 -22.42
C GLN A 3 -41.91 -13.27 -21.26
N ARG A 4 -42.72 -13.10 -20.21
CA ARG A 4 -42.32 -12.42 -18.95
C ARG A 4 -41.23 -13.18 -18.17
N LEU A 5 -41.30 -14.50 -18.13
CA LEU A 5 -40.33 -15.33 -17.39
C LEU A 5 -38.94 -15.26 -18.04
N ARG A 6 -38.90 -15.31 -19.37
CA ARG A 6 -37.68 -15.16 -20.17
C ARG A 6 -37.04 -13.76 -20.02
N LEU A 7 -37.86 -12.73 -19.82
CA LEU A 7 -37.40 -11.35 -19.63
C LEU A 7 -36.80 -11.13 -18.23
N ASN A 8 -37.49 -11.60 -17.19
CA ASN A 8 -37.00 -11.51 -15.81
C ASN A 8 -35.69 -12.29 -15.64
N PHE A 9 -35.60 -13.46 -16.29
CA PHE A 9 -34.36 -14.24 -16.34
C PHE A 9 -33.22 -13.46 -17.00
N ARG A 10 -33.47 -12.79 -18.14
CA ARG A 10 -32.46 -11.98 -18.84
C ARG A 10 -31.99 -10.77 -18.03
N LEU A 11 -32.91 -10.08 -17.35
CA LEU A 11 -32.58 -8.97 -16.46
C LEU A 11 -31.74 -9.43 -15.27
N ALA A 12 -32.19 -10.50 -14.59
CA ALA A 12 -31.44 -11.12 -13.49
C ALA A 12 -30.05 -11.57 -13.94
N PHE A 13 -29.94 -12.14 -15.14
CA PHE A 13 -28.67 -12.54 -15.74
C PHE A 13 -27.77 -11.32 -15.98
N THR A 14 -28.24 -10.25 -16.62
CA THR A 14 -27.42 -9.04 -16.82
C THR A 14 -26.96 -8.41 -15.51
N SER A 15 -27.84 -8.35 -14.50
CA SER A 15 -27.47 -7.82 -13.18
C SER A 15 -26.47 -8.73 -12.45
N PHE A 16 -26.58 -10.05 -12.62
CA PHE A 16 -25.65 -11.01 -12.04
C PHE A 16 -24.23 -10.83 -12.59
N PHE A 17 -24.05 -10.72 -13.91
CA PHE A 17 -22.72 -10.48 -14.50
C PHE A 17 -22.16 -9.11 -14.12
N LEU A 18 -23.00 -8.08 -14.02
CA LEU A 18 -22.56 -6.76 -13.59
C LEU A 18 -22.11 -6.77 -12.12
N GLY A 19 -22.79 -7.57 -11.28
CA GLY A 19 -22.35 -7.86 -9.91
C GLY A 19 -21.00 -8.56 -9.87
N ILE A 20 -20.78 -9.58 -10.71
CA ILE A 20 -19.48 -10.26 -10.83
C ILE A 20 -18.38 -9.26 -11.24
N LEU A 21 -18.61 -8.46 -12.29
CA LEU A 21 -17.64 -7.45 -12.75
C LEU A 21 -17.30 -6.44 -11.65
N THR A 22 -18.30 -6.02 -10.87
CA THR A 22 -18.10 -5.12 -9.74
C THR A 22 -17.26 -5.78 -8.65
N ALA A 23 -17.52 -7.05 -8.32
CA ALA A 23 -16.71 -7.79 -7.35
C ALA A 23 -15.24 -7.93 -7.82
N PHE A 24 -15.02 -8.22 -9.11
CA PHE A 24 -13.67 -8.25 -9.69
C PHE A 24 -12.97 -6.89 -9.64
N MET A 25 -13.71 -5.79 -9.83
CA MET A 25 -13.16 -4.43 -9.70
C MET A 25 -12.74 -4.11 -8.26
N VAL A 26 -13.56 -4.49 -7.28
CA VAL A 26 -13.20 -4.33 -5.86
C VAL A 26 -11.97 -5.17 -5.52
N TRP A 27 -11.93 -6.41 -6.00
CA TRP A 27 -10.79 -7.31 -5.81
C TRP A 27 -9.51 -6.76 -6.45
N SER A 28 -9.57 -6.25 -7.68
CA SER A 28 -8.41 -5.66 -8.36
C SER A 28 -7.90 -4.43 -7.62
N PHE A 29 -8.80 -3.56 -7.17
CA PHE A 29 -8.44 -2.40 -6.37
C PHE A 29 -7.76 -2.80 -5.06
N GLN A 30 -8.31 -3.79 -4.35
CA GLN A 30 -7.70 -4.32 -3.14
C GLN A 30 -6.28 -4.82 -3.45
N TRP A 31 -6.11 -5.64 -4.48
CA TRP A 31 -4.82 -6.18 -4.88
C TRP A 31 -3.78 -5.09 -5.20
N VAL A 32 -4.18 -4.02 -5.90
CA VAL A 32 -3.32 -2.85 -6.16
C VAL A 32 -2.91 -2.15 -4.87
N MET A 33 -3.85 -1.94 -3.94
CA MET A 33 -3.55 -1.37 -2.62
C MET A 33 -2.56 -2.26 -1.85
N GLU A 34 -2.71 -3.58 -1.90
CA GLU A 34 -1.81 -4.51 -1.23
C GLU A 34 -0.40 -4.47 -1.82
N SER A 35 -0.30 -4.46 -3.14
CA SER A 35 0.98 -4.40 -3.86
C SER A 35 1.67 -3.05 -3.68
N TRP A 36 0.90 -1.95 -3.62
CA TRP A 36 1.47 -0.63 -3.32
C TRP A 36 2.07 -0.58 -1.90
N LYS A 37 1.34 -1.10 -0.90
CA LYS A 37 1.85 -1.21 0.49
C LYS A 37 3.11 -2.08 0.59
N GLU A 38 3.22 -3.11 -0.24
CA GLU A 38 4.41 -3.96 -0.31
C GLU A 38 5.62 -3.18 -0.81
N VAL A 39 5.45 -2.37 -1.87
CA VAL A 39 6.54 -1.55 -2.44
C VAL A 39 6.95 -0.40 -1.51
N THR A 40 6.01 0.20 -0.79
CA THR A 40 6.28 1.34 0.11
C THR A 40 6.62 0.94 1.55
N LEU A 41 6.71 -0.37 1.85
CA LEU A 41 6.87 -0.88 3.22
C LEU A 41 5.81 -0.29 4.19
N ASP A 42 4.59 -0.15 3.67
CA ASP A 42 3.43 0.45 4.35
C ASP A 42 3.66 1.88 4.88
N MET A 43 4.58 2.62 4.23
CA MET A 43 4.80 4.04 4.47
C MET A 43 3.65 4.87 3.87
N PRO A 44 3.05 5.80 4.64
CA PRO A 44 1.91 6.58 4.15
C PRO A 44 2.35 7.72 3.23
N GLY A 45 1.42 8.14 2.36
CA GLY A 45 1.60 9.28 1.47
C GLY A 45 2.34 8.94 0.18
N ASP A 46 2.82 9.97 -0.52
CA ASP A 46 3.61 9.81 -1.72
C ASP A 46 5.06 9.49 -1.37
N VAL A 47 5.57 8.37 -1.89
CA VAL A 47 6.85 7.80 -1.50
C VAL A 47 7.86 7.87 -2.64
N THR A 48 9.12 8.15 -2.31
CA THR A 48 10.25 7.95 -3.22
C THR A 48 11.09 6.79 -2.72
N VAL A 49 11.34 5.83 -3.62
CA VAL A 49 12.23 4.69 -3.39
C VAL A 49 13.53 4.94 -4.13
N LEU A 50 14.64 4.96 -3.41
CA LEU A 50 15.99 5.11 -3.92
C LEU A 50 16.74 3.81 -3.74
N ARG A 51 17.43 3.32 -4.77
CA ARG A 51 18.39 2.24 -4.62
C ARG A 51 19.78 2.83 -4.52
N MET A 52 20.42 2.67 -3.36
CA MET A 52 21.72 3.22 -3.03
C MET A 52 22.78 2.12 -3.10
N ILE A 53 23.93 2.44 -3.67
CA ILE A 53 25.11 1.58 -3.69
C ILE A 53 26.31 2.35 -3.12
N GLU A 54 27.34 1.62 -2.70
CA GLU A 54 28.61 2.22 -2.31
C GLU A 54 29.22 2.94 -3.50
N GLY A 55 29.58 4.20 -3.28
CA GLY A 55 30.28 5.03 -4.25
C GLY A 55 31.79 4.80 -4.22
N PRO A 56 32.52 5.30 -5.22
CA PRO A 56 33.98 5.20 -5.28
C PRO A 56 34.71 6.12 -4.28
N GLN A 57 33.95 6.88 -3.49
CA GLN A 57 34.47 7.90 -2.59
C GLN A 57 34.88 7.24 -1.27
N MET A 58 36.10 7.48 -0.83
CA MET A 58 36.48 7.16 0.54
C MET A 58 36.05 8.31 1.45
N VAL A 59 35.08 8.04 2.31
CA VAL A 59 34.59 8.96 3.32
C VAL A 59 35.14 8.51 4.67
N SER A 60 35.59 9.45 5.49
CA SER A 60 36.03 9.10 6.85
C SER A 60 34.82 8.77 7.72
N GLU A 61 34.97 7.84 8.68
CA GLU A 61 33.89 7.49 9.61
C GLU A 61 33.35 8.73 10.37
N ALA A 62 34.21 9.71 10.63
CA ALA A 62 33.82 10.96 11.28
C ALA A 62 32.94 11.84 10.38
N ASP A 63 33.28 11.99 9.10
CA ASP A 63 32.49 12.76 8.13
C ASP A 63 31.14 12.08 7.84
N GLU A 64 31.13 10.75 7.79
CA GLU A 64 29.91 9.95 7.64
C GLU A 64 28.97 10.15 8.84
N ALA A 65 29.49 10.07 10.07
CA ALA A 65 28.70 10.28 11.27
C ALA A 65 28.10 11.70 11.34
N VAL A 66 28.86 12.73 10.93
CA VAL A 66 28.36 14.11 10.84
C VAL A 66 27.24 14.22 9.80
N ALA A 67 27.43 13.65 8.61
CA ALA A 67 26.42 13.66 7.55
C ALA A 67 25.14 12.90 7.95
N LEU A 68 25.28 11.81 8.72
CA LEU A 68 24.16 11.04 9.26
C LEU A 68 23.34 11.86 10.27
N GLU A 69 24.00 12.57 11.19
CA GLU A 69 23.31 13.44 12.14
C GLU A 69 22.64 14.64 11.45
N GLU A 70 23.27 15.22 10.42
CA GLU A 70 22.63 16.23 9.57
C GLU A 70 21.40 15.67 8.84
N LEU A 71 21.45 14.44 8.34
CA LEU A 71 20.30 13.76 7.73
C LEU A 71 19.16 13.56 8.73
N LYS A 72 19.45 13.07 9.94
CA LYS A 72 18.45 12.93 11.01
C LYS A 72 17.82 14.27 11.36
N ALA A 73 18.63 15.32 11.54
CA ALA A 73 18.15 16.66 11.82
C ALA A 73 17.22 17.16 10.70
N TYR A 74 17.62 17.01 9.44
CA TYR A 74 16.81 17.39 8.29
C TYR A 74 15.48 16.66 8.22
N LEU A 75 15.48 15.33 8.39
CA LEU A 75 14.27 14.50 8.39
C LEU A 75 13.32 14.92 9.53
N ARG A 76 13.86 15.19 10.72
CA ARG A 76 13.09 15.65 11.87
C ARG A 76 12.44 17.01 11.65
N GLU A 77 13.20 17.98 11.14
CA GLU A 77 12.72 19.35 10.87
C GLU A 77 11.63 19.39 9.80
N ARG A 78 11.70 18.49 8.81
CA ARG A 78 10.75 18.42 7.69
C ARG A 78 9.62 17.42 7.90
N SER A 79 9.54 16.81 9.07
CA SER A 79 8.57 15.76 9.40
C SER A 79 8.57 14.58 8.41
N LEU A 80 9.77 14.22 7.95
CA LEU A 80 9.99 13.12 7.03
C LEU A 80 10.39 11.85 7.79
N ALA A 81 10.02 10.71 7.21
CA ALA A 81 10.39 9.38 7.64
C ALA A 81 11.27 8.72 6.58
N LEU A 82 12.27 7.97 7.04
CA LEU A 82 13.19 7.21 6.21
C LEU A 82 13.18 5.75 6.66
N ILE A 83 12.92 4.83 5.74
CA ILE A 83 13.15 3.40 5.91
C ILE A 83 14.32 2.99 5.03
N VAL A 84 15.27 2.26 5.59
CA VAL A 84 16.38 1.64 4.86
C VAL A 84 16.26 0.13 5.03
N SER A 85 16.19 -0.59 3.91
CA SER A 85 16.33 -2.04 3.89
C SER A 85 17.61 -2.40 3.15
N SER A 86 18.45 -3.20 3.80
CA SER A 86 19.65 -3.76 3.17
C SER A 86 19.23 -4.71 2.04
N VAL A 87 19.95 -4.67 0.92
CA VAL A 87 19.74 -5.58 -0.22
C VAL A 87 21.00 -6.41 -0.42
N GLY A 88 20.90 -7.74 -0.33
CA GLY A 88 22.02 -8.67 -0.54
C GLY A 88 22.66 -9.14 0.77
N ASP A 89 24.00 -9.09 0.84
CA ASP A 89 24.81 -9.72 1.90
C ASP A 89 24.86 -8.95 3.23
N GLY A 90 24.16 -7.81 3.33
CA GLY A 90 24.05 -7.06 4.57
C GLY A 90 23.20 -7.77 5.62
N ARG A 91 23.09 -7.15 6.81
CA ARG A 91 22.25 -7.70 7.88
C ARG A 91 20.79 -7.79 7.42
N PRO A 92 20.03 -8.82 7.84
CA PRO A 92 18.63 -8.95 7.47
C PRO A 92 17.77 -8.01 8.33
N GLU A 93 18.02 -6.70 8.22
CA GLU A 93 17.44 -5.66 9.06
C GLU A 93 16.74 -4.56 8.26
N ILE A 94 15.73 -3.94 8.89
CA ILE A 94 15.16 -2.66 8.47
C ILE A 94 15.64 -1.59 9.46
N LEU A 95 16.29 -0.55 8.95
CA LEU A 95 16.59 0.65 9.73
C LEU A 95 15.49 1.69 9.49
N LEU A 96 14.99 2.31 10.56
CA LEU A 96 13.95 3.32 10.48
C LEU A 96 14.37 4.60 11.20
N TYR A 97 14.15 5.75 10.57
CA TYR A 97 14.13 7.04 11.23
C TYR A 97 12.76 7.68 11.01
N ASP A 98 11.94 7.71 12.06
CA ASP A 98 10.59 8.27 12.04
C ASP A 98 10.32 9.06 13.33
N PRO A 99 10.79 10.31 13.40
CA PRO A 99 10.69 11.14 14.60
C PRO A 99 9.25 11.55 14.93
N HIS A 100 8.32 11.45 13.97
CA HIS A 100 6.92 11.86 14.15
C HIS A 100 5.94 10.68 14.22
N GLY A 101 6.44 9.44 14.15
CA GLY A 101 5.60 8.25 14.28
C GLY A 101 4.55 8.12 13.18
N VAL A 102 4.97 8.43 11.94
CA VAL A 102 4.20 8.34 10.71
C VAL A 102 4.05 6.89 10.23
N VAL A 103 5.05 6.05 10.48
CA VAL A 103 5.07 4.63 10.08
C VAL A 103 4.28 3.80 11.10
N SER A 104 3.13 3.29 10.67
CA SER A 104 2.13 2.71 11.58
C SER A 104 2.51 1.36 12.21
N TRP A 105 3.36 0.57 11.55
CA TRP A 105 3.74 -0.77 12.01
C TRP A 105 4.93 -0.76 12.97
N PHE A 106 5.68 0.34 13.06
CA PHE A 106 6.84 0.45 13.93
C PHE A 106 6.50 1.22 15.22
N PRO A 107 6.93 0.75 16.40
CA PRO A 107 6.64 1.43 17.66
C PRO A 107 7.27 2.83 17.73
N ARG A 108 6.46 3.81 18.14
CA ARG A 108 6.91 5.19 18.36
C ARG A 108 8.01 5.23 19.42
N GLY A 109 9.04 6.03 19.16
CA GLY A 109 10.06 6.31 20.15
C GLY A 109 9.50 7.12 21.29
N ASN A 110 9.87 6.75 22.51
CA ASN A 110 9.68 7.62 23.65
C ASN A 110 10.68 8.78 23.49
N PRO A 111 10.24 10.04 23.39
CA PRO A 111 11.15 11.17 23.26
C PRO A 111 12.09 11.31 24.47
N GLU A 112 11.70 10.82 25.65
CA GLU A 112 12.54 10.82 26.86
C GLU A 112 13.66 9.78 26.85
N ASP A 113 13.52 8.69 26.07
CA ASP A 113 14.58 7.66 25.90
C ASP A 113 15.69 8.11 24.93
N SER A 114 15.57 9.30 24.32
CA SER A 114 16.55 9.85 23.37
C SER A 114 17.95 10.07 23.95
N GLN A 115 18.10 10.05 25.29
CA GLN A 115 19.39 10.22 25.97
C GLN A 115 20.11 8.90 26.26
N LEU A 116 19.40 7.78 26.25
CA LEU A 116 19.96 6.44 26.37
C LEU A 116 19.98 5.82 24.99
N ALA A 117 21.04 6.10 24.24
CA ALA A 117 21.36 5.51 22.93
C ALA A 117 21.56 3.98 23.01
N THR A 118 20.55 3.26 23.49
CA THR A 118 20.50 1.81 23.44
C THR A 118 19.89 1.47 22.09
N ASP A 119 20.62 0.74 21.26
CA ASP A 119 20.11 0.23 19.99
C ASP A 119 18.99 -0.78 20.26
N GLU A 120 17.78 -0.25 20.33
CA GLU A 120 16.55 -1.01 20.51
C GLU A 120 16.19 -1.74 19.21
N VAL A 121 15.95 -3.04 19.33
CA VAL A 121 15.54 -3.88 18.21
C VAL A 121 14.17 -4.47 18.46
N TYR A 122 13.35 -4.49 17.41
CA TYR A 122 12.08 -5.18 17.34
C TYR A 122 12.16 -6.35 16.37
N LEU A 123 11.90 -7.55 16.85
CA LEU A 123 11.93 -8.76 16.03
C LEU A 123 10.63 -8.87 15.23
N PHE A 124 10.72 -9.41 14.02
CA PHE A 124 9.51 -9.68 13.24
C PHE A 124 8.86 -11.00 13.63
N GLN A 125 7.54 -10.99 13.77
CA GLN A 125 6.75 -12.17 14.09
C GLN A 125 6.90 -13.25 13.00
N GLY A 126 7.05 -14.50 13.42
CA GLY A 126 7.21 -15.69 12.59
C GLY A 126 8.64 -15.97 12.12
N THR A 127 9.61 -15.08 12.40
CA THR A 127 10.98 -15.14 11.86
C THR A 127 11.92 -16.05 12.66
N TYR A 128 13.08 -16.37 12.08
CA TYR A 128 14.11 -17.16 12.76
C TYR A 128 14.63 -16.43 14.00
N SER A 129 14.89 -15.12 13.90
CA SER A 129 15.34 -14.30 15.03
C SER A 129 14.35 -14.30 16.19
N GLU A 130 13.04 -14.19 15.93
CA GLU A 130 12.02 -14.28 16.98
C GLU A 130 12.07 -15.64 17.69
N ARG A 131 12.08 -16.74 16.93
CA ARG A 131 12.09 -18.10 17.51
C ARG A 131 13.32 -18.32 18.38
N ARG A 132 14.51 -18.00 17.88
CA ARG A 132 15.77 -18.15 18.65
C ARG A 132 15.78 -17.27 19.89
N TRP A 133 15.34 -16.03 19.78
CA TRP A 133 15.21 -15.16 20.95
C TRP A 133 14.23 -15.72 21.99
N SER A 134 13.10 -16.28 21.56
CA SER A 134 12.11 -16.88 22.47
C SER A 134 12.64 -18.12 23.18
N GLU A 135 13.46 -18.93 22.51
CA GLU A 135 14.03 -20.17 23.05
C GLU A 135 15.22 -19.91 23.99
N SER A 136 16.15 -19.05 23.58
CA SER A 136 17.48 -18.97 24.21
C SER A 136 17.91 -17.56 24.57
N ARG A 137 17.02 -16.56 24.45
CA ARG A 137 17.31 -15.13 24.71
C ARG A 137 18.59 -14.65 24.01
N THR A 138 18.90 -15.25 22.87
CA THR A 138 20.10 -15.00 22.07
C THR A 138 19.76 -15.19 20.61
N THR A 139 20.37 -14.40 19.73
CA THR A 139 20.17 -14.49 18.28
C THR A 139 21.44 -14.04 17.58
N SER A 140 22.02 -14.93 16.77
CA SER A 140 23.28 -14.69 16.05
C SER A 140 23.20 -13.59 14.99
N LEU A 141 21.99 -13.30 14.50
CA LEU A 141 21.73 -12.30 13.46
C LEU A 141 21.61 -10.86 14.01
N LEU A 142 21.51 -10.71 15.33
CA LEU A 142 21.44 -9.41 15.97
C LEU A 142 22.84 -8.80 16.12
N PRO A 143 22.98 -7.46 15.99
CA PRO A 143 24.23 -6.79 16.28
C PRO A 143 24.61 -6.96 17.76
N LYS A 144 25.90 -6.87 18.07
CA LYS A 144 26.36 -6.95 19.47
C LYS A 144 25.91 -5.70 20.23
N GLY A 145 25.46 -5.88 21.47
CA GLY A 145 25.10 -4.77 22.36
C GLY A 145 23.68 -4.22 22.17
N VAL A 146 22.88 -4.79 21.26
CA VAL A 146 21.47 -4.38 21.07
C VAL A 146 20.55 -5.03 22.09
N MET A 147 19.48 -4.32 22.45
CA MET A 147 18.44 -4.84 23.34
C MET A 147 17.16 -5.11 22.57
N VAL A 148 16.66 -6.34 22.64
CA VAL A 148 15.36 -6.69 22.05
C VAL A 148 14.24 -6.13 22.93
N LYS A 149 13.48 -5.17 22.39
CA LYS A 149 12.34 -4.53 23.08
C LYS A 149 11.04 -5.30 22.94
N GLY A 150 10.84 -5.99 21.82
CA GLY A 150 9.62 -6.75 21.58
C GLY A 150 9.55 -7.39 20.21
N VAL A 151 8.38 -7.94 19.92
CA VAL A 151 8.03 -8.55 18.63
C VAL A 151 6.95 -7.71 17.96
N ILE A 152 7.14 -7.39 16.69
CA ILE A 152 6.19 -6.63 15.86
C ILE A 152 5.83 -7.41 14.60
N ARG A 153 4.70 -7.06 13.98
CA ARG A 153 4.35 -7.60 12.67
C ARG A 153 5.23 -6.93 11.62
N ALA A 154 5.84 -7.74 10.75
CA ALA A 154 6.61 -7.22 9.64
C ALA A 154 5.70 -6.43 8.68
N PRO A 155 6.18 -5.32 8.11
CA PRO A 155 5.48 -4.68 7.00
C PRO A 155 5.40 -5.64 5.81
N ARG A 156 4.41 -5.42 4.94
CA ARG A 156 4.37 -6.10 3.65
C ARG A 156 5.62 -5.70 2.86
N GLY A 157 6.27 -6.67 2.22
CA GLY A 157 7.50 -6.43 1.47
C GLY A 157 8.78 -6.55 2.30
N ALA A 158 8.69 -6.86 3.60
CA ALA A 158 9.87 -7.16 4.41
C ALA A 158 10.63 -8.42 3.96
N GLY A 159 9.98 -9.35 3.23
CA GLY A 159 10.62 -10.55 2.71
C GLY A 159 11.32 -11.37 3.80
N ASP A 160 12.61 -11.63 3.59
CA ASP A 160 13.47 -12.42 4.48
C ASP A 160 14.12 -11.62 5.63
N LEU A 161 13.78 -10.33 5.74
CA LEU A 161 14.26 -9.49 6.84
C LEU A 161 13.74 -10.03 8.18
N GLN A 162 14.56 -9.93 9.22
CA GLN A 162 14.34 -10.63 10.49
C GLN A 162 13.96 -9.68 11.63
N TYR A 163 14.37 -8.42 11.55
CA TYR A 163 14.11 -7.42 12.59
C TYR A 163 14.16 -5.99 12.04
N ALA A 164 13.65 -5.06 12.84
CA ALA A 164 13.76 -3.62 12.60
C ALA A 164 14.39 -2.91 13.79
N ARG A 165 15.15 -1.85 13.53
CA ARG A 165 15.70 -0.96 14.56
C ARG A 165 15.68 0.48 14.10
N ARG A 166 15.86 1.40 15.05
CA ARG A 166 16.01 2.81 14.70
C ARG A 166 17.39 3.07 14.11
N ILE A 167 17.49 4.07 13.24
CA ILE A 167 18.79 4.55 12.76
C ILE A 167 19.52 5.18 13.96
N GLY A 168 20.51 4.44 14.46
CA GLY A 168 21.44 4.84 15.51
C GLY A 168 22.65 5.59 14.95
N GLY A 169 23.81 5.48 15.60
CA GLY A 169 25.06 6.07 15.13
C GLY A 169 25.84 5.23 14.11
N ASP A 170 25.35 4.02 13.81
CA ASP A 170 25.98 3.12 12.85
C ASP A 170 25.93 3.69 11.41
N PRO A 171 26.97 3.40 10.59
CA PRO A 171 26.98 3.77 9.18
C PRO A 171 25.80 3.14 8.44
N LEU A 172 25.26 3.89 7.46
CA LEU A 172 24.08 3.45 6.72
C LEU A 172 24.48 2.49 5.59
N PRO A 173 23.90 1.28 5.52
CA PRO A 173 24.30 0.30 4.52
C PRO A 173 23.78 0.67 3.12
N PRO A 174 24.42 0.21 2.04
CA PRO A 174 23.83 0.23 0.72
C PRO A 174 22.54 -0.62 0.70
N GLY A 175 21.58 -0.25 -0.16
CA GLY A 175 20.29 -0.92 -0.18
C GLY A 175 19.16 -0.05 -0.72
N GLN A 176 17.94 -0.35 -0.28
CA GLN A 176 16.74 0.38 -0.68
C GLN A 176 16.35 1.38 0.40
N TYR A 177 16.23 2.65 0.01
CA TYR A 177 15.91 3.80 0.86
C TYR A 177 14.53 4.31 0.46
N THR A 178 13.57 4.24 1.36
CA THR A 178 12.18 4.61 1.14
C THR A 178 11.85 5.85 1.97
N ILE A 179 11.44 6.93 1.32
CA ILE A 179 11.22 8.25 1.92
C ILE A 179 9.78 8.69 1.66
N ASN A 180 9.09 9.22 2.66
CA ASN A 180 7.70 9.68 2.57
C ASN A 180 7.54 11.06 1.88
N THR A 181 8.27 11.30 0.80
CA THR A 181 8.10 12.52 -0.02
C THR A 181 8.43 12.26 -1.49
N THR A 182 7.80 13.01 -2.38
CA THR A 182 8.12 13.07 -3.82
C THR A 182 8.60 14.43 -4.30
N ASP A 183 8.72 15.40 -3.36
CA ASP A 183 9.22 16.74 -3.65
C ASP A 183 10.69 16.65 -4.11
N PRO A 184 11.00 17.08 -5.35
CA PRO A 184 12.37 17.04 -5.86
C PRO A 184 13.37 17.83 -5.02
N ALA A 185 12.96 18.88 -4.30
CA ALA A 185 13.85 19.65 -3.44
C ALA A 185 14.31 18.82 -2.23
N HIS A 186 13.36 18.17 -1.54
CA HIS A 186 13.64 17.30 -0.40
C HIS A 186 14.48 16.08 -0.80
N VAL A 187 14.12 15.42 -1.92
CA VAL A 187 14.87 14.26 -2.42
C VAL A 187 16.30 14.64 -2.78
N ARG A 188 16.53 15.79 -3.43
CA ARG A 188 17.89 16.27 -3.75
C ARG A 188 18.72 16.53 -2.51
N GLN A 189 18.15 17.16 -1.48
CA GLN A 189 18.86 17.42 -0.24
C GLN A 189 19.25 16.12 0.48
N ILE A 190 18.34 15.14 0.53
CA ILE A 190 18.62 13.83 1.12
C ILE A 190 19.71 13.11 0.31
N LEU A 191 19.64 13.13 -1.02
CA LEU A 191 20.69 12.56 -1.88
C LEU A 191 22.05 13.23 -1.66
N ALA A 192 22.10 14.55 -1.47
CA ALA A 192 23.34 15.26 -1.20
C ALA A 192 23.97 14.83 0.14
N LEU A 193 23.15 14.58 1.16
CA LEU A 193 23.61 14.07 2.45
C LEU A 193 24.08 12.61 2.34
N LEU A 194 23.35 11.75 1.63
CA LEU A 194 23.77 10.37 1.37
C LEU A 194 25.06 10.30 0.54
N TYR A 195 25.24 11.21 -0.41
CA TYR A 195 26.49 11.33 -1.18
C TYR A 195 27.69 11.65 -0.30
N ARG A 196 27.51 12.51 0.72
CA ARG A 196 28.55 12.81 1.73
C ARG A 196 28.86 11.62 2.63
N MET A 197 27.96 10.66 2.75
CA MET A 197 28.19 9.37 3.43
C MET A 197 28.83 8.33 2.49
N GLY A 198 29.16 8.70 1.25
CA GLY A 198 29.77 7.78 0.28
C GLY A 198 28.77 6.94 -0.51
N LEU A 199 27.45 7.18 -0.36
CA LEU A 199 26.41 6.44 -1.07
C LEU A 199 25.97 7.15 -2.35
N ILE A 200 25.84 6.40 -3.45
CA ILE A 200 25.37 6.94 -4.73
C ILE A 200 24.05 6.29 -5.16
N PRO A 201 23.11 7.06 -5.75
CA PRO A 201 21.85 6.50 -6.24
C PRO A 201 22.07 5.74 -7.56
N GLN A 202 21.73 4.45 -7.56
CA GLN A 202 21.63 3.62 -8.76
C GLN A 202 20.29 3.85 -9.48
N SER A 203 19.20 4.01 -8.72
CA SER A 203 17.89 4.34 -9.26
C SER A 203 17.09 5.19 -8.28
N ALA A 204 16.19 6.01 -8.82
CA ALA A 204 15.24 6.80 -8.06
C ALA A 204 13.86 6.65 -8.68
N GLN A 205 12.94 6.01 -7.97
CA GLN A 205 11.58 5.75 -8.42
C GLN A 205 10.59 6.49 -7.52
N LYS A 206 9.77 7.35 -8.12
CA LYS A 206 8.63 7.93 -7.43
C LYS A 206 7.47 6.93 -7.49
N VAL A 207 6.85 6.67 -6.35
CA VAL A 207 5.74 5.72 -6.23
C VAL A 207 4.47 6.42 -5.70
N PRO A 208 3.98 7.48 -6.38
CA PRO A 208 2.70 8.07 -5.99
C PRO A 208 1.57 7.08 -6.28
N PHE A 209 0.64 6.94 -5.34
CA PHE A 209 -0.40 5.90 -5.39
C PHE A 209 -1.24 5.96 -6.67
N LEU A 210 -1.66 7.16 -7.09
CA LEU A 210 -2.49 7.34 -8.28
C LEU A 210 -1.77 6.88 -9.55
N LEU A 211 -0.49 7.24 -9.70
CA LEU A 211 0.30 6.80 -10.84
C LEU A 211 0.44 5.28 -10.84
N TYR A 212 0.74 4.70 -9.68
CA TYR A 212 0.86 3.25 -9.49
C TYR A 212 -0.44 2.52 -9.85
N ALA A 213 -1.59 3.02 -9.40
CA ALA A 213 -2.89 2.45 -9.73
C ALA A 213 -3.23 2.54 -11.22
N THR A 214 -2.94 3.68 -11.87
CA THR A 214 -3.18 3.86 -13.31
C THR A 214 -2.24 3.07 -14.21
N GLN A 215 -1.11 2.61 -13.70
CA GLN A 215 -0.16 1.76 -14.43
C GLN A 215 -0.43 0.26 -14.21
N ASN A 216 -1.30 -0.10 -13.27
CA ASN A 216 -1.57 -1.50 -12.97
C ASN A 216 -2.53 -2.13 -13.99
N PRO A 217 -2.07 -3.12 -14.79
CA PRO A 217 -2.86 -3.67 -15.89
C PRO A 217 -4.14 -4.36 -15.40
N LEU A 218 -4.12 -4.98 -14.21
CA LEU A 218 -5.29 -5.67 -13.65
C LEU A 218 -6.44 -4.68 -13.40
N LEU A 219 -6.13 -3.52 -12.83
CA LEU A 219 -7.11 -2.48 -12.53
C LEU A 219 -7.65 -1.84 -13.81
N ILE A 220 -6.78 -1.56 -14.78
CA ILE A 220 -7.18 -1.01 -16.09
C ILE A 220 -8.13 -1.98 -16.81
N ILE A 221 -7.76 -3.27 -16.91
CA ILE A 221 -8.55 -4.28 -17.63
C ILE A 221 -9.91 -4.47 -16.96
N THR A 222 -9.95 -4.57 -15.62
CA THR A 222 -11.22 -4.72 -14.88
C THR A 222 -12.13 -3.50 -15.02
N MET A 223 -11.56 -2.28 -14.99
CA MET A 223 -12.30 -1.04 -15.26
C MET A 223 -12.87 -1.01 -16.69
N LEU A 224 -12.09 -1.42 -17.70
CA LEU A 224 -12.54 -1.50 -19.09
C LEU A 224 -13.69 -2.51 -19.25
N PHE A 225 -13.60 -3.69 -18.65
CA PHE A 225 -14.69 -4.67 -18.70
C PHE A 225 -15.94 -4.18 -17.98
N LEU A 226 -15.80 -3.52 -16.84
CA LEU A 226 -16.93 -2.98 -16.09
C LEU A 226 -17.62 -1.85 -16.87
N THR A 227 -16.86 -0.93 -17.46
CA THR A 227 -17.41 0.16 -18.27
C THR A 227 -18.10 -0.36 -19.53
N ALA A 228 -17.46 -1.25 -20.28
CA ALA A 228 -18.07 -1.88 -21.46
C ALA A 228 -19.32 -2.69 -21.09
N GLY A 229 -19.26 -3.51 -20.04
CA GLY A 229 -20.39 -4.28 -19.54
C GLY A 229 -21.56 -3.41 -19.09
N SER A 230 -21.27 -2.27 -18.44
CA SER A 230 -22.27 -1.29 -18.03
C SER A 230 -22.93 -0.61 -19.23
N VAL A 231 -22.16 -0.19 -20.23
CA VAL A 231 -22.69 0.40 -21.47
C VAL A 231 -23.61 -0.58 -22.20
N VAL A 232 -23.20 -1.85 -22.32
CA VAL A 232 -24.01 -2.90 -22.94
C VAL A 232 -25.28 -3.16 -22.14
N ALA A 233 -25.20 -3.23 -20.81
CA ALA A 233 -26.37 -3.42 -19.94
C ALA A 233 -27.37 -2.26 -20.06
N VAL A 234 -26.91 -1.02 -20.02
CA VAL A 234 -27.74 0.18 -20.17
C VAL A 234 -28.39 0.22 -21.56
N PHE A 235 -27.62 -0.07 -22.61
CA PHE A 235 -28.16 -0.12 -23.98
C PHE A 235 -29.22 -1.22 -24.13
N TYR A 236 -28.94 -2.41 -23.58
CA TYR A 236 -29.88 -3.53 -23.57
C TYR A 236 -31.17 -3.18 -22.82
N TRP A 237 -31.08 -2.60 -21.61
CA TRP A 237 -32.24 -2.17 -20.85
C TRP A 237 -33.03 -1.07 -21.56
N SER A 238 -32.34 -0.10 -22.16
CA SER A 238 -32.97 1.00 -22.93
C SER A 238 -33.77 0.48 -24.13
N LEU A 239 -33.19 -0.41 -24.95
CA LEU A 239 -33.91 -1.02 -26.07
C LEU A 239 -35.13 -1.83 -25.61
N ASN A 240 -34.98 -2.57 -24.51
CA ASN A 240 -36.04 -3.43 -23.98
C ASN A 240 -37.17 -2.62 -23.31
N LEU A 241 -36.86 -1.48 -22.70
CA LEU A 241 -37.84 -0.52 -22.19
C LEU A 241 -38.55 0.21 -23.34
N ARG A 242 -37.82 0.67 -24.36
CA ARG A 242 -38.40 1.29 -25.57
C ARG A 242 -39.31 0.34 -26.34
N GLY A 243 -38.92 -0.94 -26.48
CA GLY A 243 -39.77 -1.98 -27.07
C GLY A 243 -41.10 -2.16 -26.33
N ARG A 244 -41.10 -1.97 -25.00
CA ARG A 244 -42.31 -2.01 -24.16
C ARG A 244 -43.09 -0.70 -24.10
N ALA A 245 -42.55 0.44 -24.54
CA ALA A 245 -43.27 1.71 -24.54
C ALA A 245 -44.56 1.64 -25.39
N ARG A 246 -44.55 0.85 -26.49
CA ARG A 246 -45.77 0.55 -27.26
C ARG A 246 -46.77 -0.31 -26.48
N GLU A 247 -46.31 -1.28 -25.69
CA GLU A 247 -47.17 -2.15 -24.86
C GLU A 247 -47.76 -1.38 -23.66
N PHE A 248 -46.97 -0.50 -23.04
CA PHE A 248 -47.44 0.41 -21.98
C PHE A 248 -48.41 1.47 -22.53
N GLY A 249 -48.19 1.99 -23.74
CA GLY A 249 -49.13 2.90 -24.41
C GLY A 249 -50.47 2.24 -24.76
N LEU A 250 -50.47 0.95 -25.11
CA LEU A 250 -51.71 0.18 -25.31
C LEU A 250 -52.45 -0.07 -23.98
N ARG A 251 -51.72 -0.38 -22.90
CA ARG A 251 -52.31 -0.57 -21.57
C ARG A 251 -52.83 0.73 -20.93
N SER A 252 -52.17 1.87 -21.15
CA SER A 252 -52.68 3.16 -20.67
C SER A 252 -53.95 3.59 -21.41
N ARG A 253 -54.05 3.31 -22.72
CA ARG A 253 -55.26 3.53 -23.51
C ARG A 253 -56.45 2.64 -23.10
N HIS A 254 -56.20 1.51 -22.43
CA HIS A 254 -57.23 0.60 -21.93
C HIS A 254 -57.41 0.66 -20.39
N GLY A 255 -56.99 1.76 -19.75
CA GLY A 255 -57.35 2.07 -18.36
C GLY A 255 -56.41 1.53 -17.26
N ALA A 256 -55.22 1.02 -17.60
CA ALA A 256 -54.25 0.64 -16.58
C ALA A 256 -53.57 1.88 -15.95
N LEU A 257 -53.91 2.18 -14.69
CA LEU A 257 -53.24 3.20 -13.88
C LEU A 257 -51.77 2.82 -13.62
N VAL A 258 -50.89 3.83 -13.71
CA VAL A 258 -49.41 3.77 -13.66
C VAL A 258 -48.84 3.10 -12.38
N VAL A 259 -49.67 2.87 -11.36
CA VAL A 259 -49.27 2.41 -10.02
C VAL A 259 -49.61 0.94 -9.74
N SER A 260 -50.13 0.16 -10.69
CA SER A 260 -50.56 -1.23 -10.42
C SER A 260 -49.43 -2.28 -10.47
N GLY A 261 -48.16 -1.87 -10.31
CA GLY A 261 -46.99 -2.76 -10.33
C GLY A 261 -46.47 -3.21 -8.97
N ILE A 262 -46.90 -2.58 -7.86
CA ILE A 262 -46.29 -2.81 -6.52
C ILE A 262 -47.30 -3.16 -5.42
N MET A 263 -48.61 -2.95 -5.59
CA MET A 263 -49.60 -3.31 -4.57
C MET A 263 -50.77 -4.10 -5.17
N CYS A 264 -50.63 -5.41 -5.28
CA CYS A 264 -51.78 -6.32 -5.14
C CYS A 264 -51.28 -7.74 -4.84
N LYS A 265 -50.65 -7.87 -3.67
CA LYS A 265 -50.48 -9.14 -2.98
C LYS A 265 -50.88 -8.87 -1.54
N ASN A 266 -52.18 -8.93 -1.28
CA ASN A 266 -52.83 -9.21 0.01
C ASN A 266 -54.34 -9.12 -0.22
N GLY A 267 -55.00 -10.26 -0.35
CA GLY A 267 -56.45 -10.33 -0.26
C GLY A 267 -56.91 -10.25 1.19
N TRP A 268 -58.11 -9.71 1.42
CA TRP A 268 -59.15 -10.33 2.26
C TRP A 268 -60.48 -9.56 2.30
N SER A 269 -61.55 -10.37 2.28
CA SER A 269 -62.95 -10.21 2.73
C SER A 269 -63.77 -8.95 2.40
N ARG A 270 -64.91 -9.15 1.73
CA ARG A 270 -66.17 -9.53 2.40
C ARG A 270 -66.98 -10.45 1.49
#